data_AF-K9F738-F1
#
_entry.id   AF-K9F738-F1
#
_cell.length_a   1.000
_cell.length_b   1.000
_cell.length_c   1.000
_cell.angle_alpha   90.00
_cell.angle_beta   90.00
_cell.angle_gamma   90.00
#
_symmetry.space_group_name_H-M   'P 1'
#
loop_
_entity.id
_entity.type
_entity.pdbx_description
1 polymer ?
#
loop_
_entity_poly.entity_id
_entity_poly.type
_entity_poly.pdbx_seq_one_letter_code
_entity_poly.pdbx_strand_id
1 'polypeptide(L)'
;MGIYDLPIIDSNRFKDHRKWLHLYRCYLRHYRTTHGFAEICFECDLWFTNESEWGTHCQEHLDNPGDFLRCDPIVFRNAPIKPGLCPFCLGAKGKKPAKRMLQFVLSPPKWHSHIEDHLKELKLDFDCKHPACTTHFETLEDLTYHLVDTHCRRPRRQSPKKRKWADLF
;
A
#
# COMPACT_ATOMS: atom_id res chain seq x y z
N MET A 1 7.83 -19.25 -19.57
CA MET A 1 9.06 -19.02 -18.79
C MET A 1 8.92 -19.77 -17.48
N GLY A 2 9.91 -20.59 -17.15
CA GLY A 2 9.78 -21.73 -16.23
C GLY A 2 9.48 -21.35 -14.78
N ILE A 3 8.45 -22.00 -14.24
CA ILE A 3 8.36 -22.37 -12.83
C ILE A 3 9.52 -23.38 -12.61
N TYR A 4 10.03 -23.54 -11.38
CA TYR A 4 11.12 -24.45 -10.98
C TYR A 4 12.53 -23.84 -11.01
N ASP A 5 12.79 -22.97 -10.03
CA ASP A 5 13.97 -23.10 -9.14
C ASP A 5 13.72 -22.23 -7.90
N LEU A 6 12.66 -22.55 -7.16
CA LEU A 6 12.39 -21.88 -5.89
C LEU A 6 13.24 -22.56 -4.80
N PRO A 7 14.00 -21.81 -3.99
CA PRO A 7 14.74 -22.38 -2.87
C PRO A 7 13.78 -23.10 -1.93
N ILE A 8 14.13 -24.33 -1.53
CA ILE A 8 13.35 -25.10 -0.56
C ILE A 8 13.47 -24.42 0.81
N ILE A 9 12.45 -23.66 1.19
CA ILE A 9 12.36 -23.00 2.50
C ILE A 9 11.59 -23.92 3.45
N ASP A 10 12.23 -24.38 4.52
CA ASP A 10 11.56 -25.07 5.63
C ASP A 10 10.70 -24.08 6.44
N SER A 11 9.49 -23.85 5.95
CA SER A 11 8.52 -22.91 6.52
C SER A 11 7.93 -23.37 7.87
N ASN A 12 8.15 -24.63 8.28
CA ASN A 12 7.60 -25.19 9.52
C ASN A 12 8.27 -24.63 10.78
N ARG A 13 9.42 -23.97 10.65
CA ARG A 13 10.14 -23.34 11.77
C ARG A 13 9.53 -22.03 12.25
N PHE A 14 8.55 -21.47 11.54
CA PHE A 14 7.93 -20.20 11.89
C PHE A 14 6.51 -20.39 12.42
N LYS A 15 6.14 -19.61 13.44
CA LYS A 15 4.74 -19.48 13.85
C LYS A 15 3.91 -19.02 12.64
N ASP A 16 2.67 -19.50 12.50
CA ASP A 16 1.84 -19.26 11.32
C ASP A 16 1.74 -17.78 10.92
N HIS A 17 1.60 -16.89 11.92
CA HIS A 17 1.54 -15.44 11.70
C HIS A 17 2.83 -14.81 11.13
N ARG A 18 3.94 -15.54 11.09
CA ARG A 18 5.23 -15.09 10.55
C ARG A 18 5.61 -15.79 9.26
N LYS A 19 4.93 -16.88 8.89
CA LYS A 19 5.26 -17.67 7.69
C LYS A 19 5.23 -16.80 6.43
N TRP A 20 4.14 -16.06 6.22
CA TRP A 20 4.01 -15.18 5.05
C TRP A 20 5.12 -14.12 5.00
N LEU A 21 5.34 -13.40 6.12
CA LEU A 21 6.36 -12.35 6.17
C LEU A 21 7.76 -12.90 5.96
N HIS A 22 8.05 -14.09 6.49
CA HIS A 22 9.32 -14.76 6.26
C HIS A 22 9.48 -15.12 4.78
N LEU A 23 8.50 -15.79 4.17
CA LEU A 23 8.54 -16.18 2.76
C LEU A 23 8.74 -14.95 1.87
N TYR A 24 7.93 -13.91 2.04
CA TYR A 24 8.07 -12.64 1.31
C TYR A 24 9.50 -12.08 1.42
N ARG A 25 10.05 -11.99 2.64
CA ARG A 25 11.42 -11.47 2.85
C ARG A 25 12.49 -12.40 2.28
N CYS A 26 12.27 -13.70 2.31
CA CYS A 26 13.19 -14.69 1.78
C CYS A 26 13.27 -14.58 0.26
N TYR A 27 12.12 -14.55 -0.43
CA TYR A 27 12.04 -14.32 -1.88
C TYR A 27 12.59 -12.96 -2.28
N LEU A 28 12.20 -11.88 -1.57
CA LEU A 28 12.74 -10.55 -1.82
C LEU A 28 14.27 -10.53 -1.74
N ARG A 29 14.83 -11.16 -0.70
CA ARG A 29 16.29 -11.25 -0.54
C ARG A 29 16.91 -12.07 -1.66
N HIS A 30 16.36 -13.23 -1.97
CA HIS A 30 16.86 -14.09 -3.03
C HIS A 30 16.93 -13.34 -4.37
N TYR A 31 15.81 -12.77 -4.83
CA TYR A 31 15.78 -12.06 -6.09
C TYR A 31 16.70 -10.83 -6.11
N ARG A 32 16.77 -10.05 -5.02
CA ARG A 32 17.71 -8.92 -4.94
C ARG A 32 19.17 -9.36 -4.96
N THR A 33 19.51 -10.47 -4.32
CA THR A 33 20.88 -11.01 -4.37
C THR A 33 21.23 -11.53 -5.76
N THR A 34 20.29 -12.20 -6.44
CA THR A 34 20.53 -12.81 -7.75
C THR A 34 20.52 -11.79 -8.90
N HIS A 35 19.61 -10.82 -8.87
CA HIS A 35 19.35 -9.89 -9.99
C HIS A 35 19.68 -8.43 -9.69
N GLY A 36 20.04 -8.08 -8.45
CA GLY A 36 20.30 -6.69 -8.03
C GLY A 36 19.04 -5.84 -7.80
N PHE A 37 17.89 -6.27 -8.34
CA PHE A 37 16.59 -5.61 -8.17
C PHE A 37 15.50 -6.65 -7.92
N ALA A 38 14.54 -6.31 -7.07
CA ALA A 38 13.30 -7.07 -6.95
C ALA A 38 12.20 -6.22 -6.32
N GLU A 39 11.05 -6.21 -6.98
CA GLU A 39 9.77 -5.70 -6.51
C GLU A 39 8.68 -6.73 -6.83
N ILE A 40 7.56 -6.68 -6.10
CA ILE A 40 6.40 -7.54 -6.36
C ILE A 40 5.18 -6.64 -6.60
N CYS A 41 4.38 -6.94 -7.61
CA CYS A 41 3.02 -6.41 -7.69
C CYS A 41 2.11 -7.28 -6.84
N PHE A 42 1.57 -6.76 -5.75
CA PHE A 42 0.62 -7.53 -4.93
C PHE A 42 -0.73 -7.74 -5.60
N GLU A 43 -1.10 -6.85 -6.50
CA GLU A 43 -2.39 -6.91 -7.21
C GLU A 43 -2.37 -8.01 -8.28
N CYS A 44 -1.21 -8.23 -8.90
CA CYS A 44 -1.01 -9.30 -9.89
C CYS A 44 -0.36 -10.57 -9.31
N ASP A 45 0.15 -10.52 -8.08
CA ASP A 45 0.97 -11.57 -7.45
C ASP A 45 2.19 -11.98 -8.30
N LEU A 46 2.91 -10.98 -8.84
CA LEU A 46 4.04 -11.18 -9.76
C LEU A 46 5.31 -10.46 -9.28
N TRP A 47 6.43 -11.17 -9.33
CA TRP A 47 7.76 -10.62 -9.06
C TRP A 47 8.38 -10.02 -10.34
N PHE A 48 8.98 -8.86 -10.18
CA PHE A 48 9.75 -8.16 -11.19
C PHE A 48 11.19 -8.00 -10.71
N THR A 49 12.13 -8.52 -11.48
CA THR A 49 13.58 -8.47 -11.17
C THR A 49 14.33 -7.45 -12.03
N ASN A 50 13.60 -6.69 -12.84
CA ASN A 50 14.11 -5.63 -13.70
C ASN A 50 13.36 -4.31 -13.41
N GLU A 51 14.09 -3.22 -13.17
CA GLU A 51 13.49 -1.92 -12.83
C GLU A 51 12.66 -1.32 -13.98
N SER A 52 13.07 -1.53 -15.24
CA SER A 52 12.34 -1.05 -16.42
C SER A 52 11.03 -1.81 -16.61
N GLU A 53 11.05 -3.13 -16.43
CA GLU A 53 9.84 -3.96 -16.51
C GLU A 53 8.87 -3.59 -15.39
N TRP A 54 9.37 -3.42 -14.16
CA TRP A 54 8.56 -2.93 -13.04
C TRP A 54 7.94 -1.56 -13.33
N GLY A 55 8.73 -0.62 -13.84
CA GLY A 55 8.25 0.71 -14.21
C GLY A 55 7.17 0.69 -15.29
N THR A 56 7.33 -0.16 -16.31
CA THR A 56 6.35 -0.37 -17.38
C THR A 56 5.06 -0.95 -16.81
N HIS A 57 5.17 -1.99 -15.99
CA HIS A 57 4.03 -2.62 -15.34
C HIS A 57 3.27 -1.66 -14.42
N CYS A 58 3.97 -0.82 -13.65
CA CYS A 58 3.31 0.23 -12.88
C CYS A 58 2.56 1.22 -13.78
N GLN A 59 3.07 1.51 -14.98
CA GLN A 59 2.39 2.43 -15.89
C GLN A 59 1.09 1.83 -16.43
N GLU A 60 1.07 0.53 -16.77
CA GLU A 60 -0.13 -0.19 -17.21
C GLU A 60 -1.26 -0.08 -16.18
N HIS A 61 -0.91 -0.20 -14.90
CA HIS A 61 -1.82 0.01 -13.78
C HIS A 61 -2.31 1.46 -13.64
N LEU A 62 -1.42 2.44 -13.83
CA LEU A 62 -1.79 3.85 -13.77
C LEU A 62 -2.64 4.31 -14.96
N ASP A 63 -2.55 3.62 -16.09
CA ASP A 63 -3.39 3.87 -17.28
C ASP A 63 -4.80 3.28 -17.11
N ASN A 64 -4.99 2.36 -16.16
CA ASN A 64 -6.27 1.74 -15.80
C ASN A 64 -6.60 1.98 -14.31
N PRO A 65 -6.73 3.24 -13.87
CA PRO A 65 -6.77 3.57 -12.44
C PRO A 65 -8.06 3.12 -11.73
N GLY A 66 -9.09 2.70 -12.47
CA GLY A 66 -10.35 2.18 -11.91
C GLY A 66 -10.16 0.94 -11.05
N ASP A 67 -9.11 0.15 -11.33
CA ASP A 67 -8.81 -1.08 -10.56
C ASP A 67 -8.31 -0.78 -9.13
N PHE A 68 -7.90 0.48 -8.84
CA PHE A 68 -7.31 0.90 -7.57
C PHE A 68 -8.16 1.84 -6.72
N LEU A 69 -9.47 1.90 -6.97
CA LEU A 69 -10.37 2.78 -6.19
C LEU A 69 -10.24 2.57 -4.67
N ARG A 70 -10.10 1.32 -4.23
CA ARG A 70 -9.82 0.99 -2.83
C ARG A 70 -8.33 1.11 -2.52
N CYS A 71 -7.95 2.06 -1.69
CA CYS A 71 -6.54 2.40 -1.44
C CYS A 71 -5.97 1.86 -0.11
N ASP A 72 -6.78 1.34 0.82
CA ASP A 72 -6.31 0.90 2.13
C ASP A 72 -5.55 -0.44 2.10
N PRO A 73 -4.53 -0.60 2.94
CA PRO A 73 -3.90 -1.90 3.14
C PRO A 73 -4.84 -2.87 3.85
N ILE A 74 -5.04 -4.05 3.26
CA ILE A 74 -5.84 -5.12 3.83
C ILE A 74 -4.91 -6.23 4.33
N VAL A 75 -4.93 -6.48 5.63
CA VAL A 75 -4.15 -7.55 6.27
C VAL A 75 -5.11 -8.54 6.95
N PHE A 76 -5.00 -9.82 6.59
CA PHE A 76 -5.76 -10.90 7.19
C PHE A 76 -4.82 -11.93 7.80
N ARG A 77 -5.02 -12.28 9.07
CA ARG A 77 -4.19 -13.25 9.80
C ARG A 77 -2.67 -13.03 9.66
N ASN A 78 -2.24 -11.76 9.58
CA ASN A 78 -0.84 -11.33 9.40
C ASN A 78 -0.24 -11.58 8.00
N ALA A 79 -1.06 -11.94 7.02
CA ALA A 79 -0.72 -11.90 5.61
C ALA A 79 -1.41 -10.68 4.97
N PRO A 80 -0.70 -9.85 4.20
CA PRO A 80 -1.32 -8.82 3.40
C PRO A 80 -2.03 -9.45 2.22
N ILE A 81 -3.30 -9.09 2.08
CA ILE A 81 -4.12 -9.42 0.92
C ILE A 81 -3.99 -8.31 -0.12
N LYS A 82 -3.95 -7.05 0.33
CA LYS A 82 -3.84 -5.87 -0.54
C LYS A 82 -2.86 -4.87 0.07
N PRO A 83 -1.94 -4.30 -0.72
CA PRO A 83 -1.09 -3.23 -0.23
C PRO A 83 -1.92 -1.96 -0.08
N GLY A 84 -1.47 -1.06 0.80
CA GLY A 84 -1.97 0.31 0.75
C GLY A 84 -1.37 1.03 -0.45
N LEU A 85 -2.16 1.82 -1.16
CA LEU A 85 -1.71 2.75 -2.20
C LEU A 85 -2.13 4.17 -1.80
N CYS A 86 -1.27 5.15 -2.01
CA CYS A 86 -1.59 6.53 -1.64
C CYS A 86 -2.30 7.22 -2.81
N PRO A 87 -3.55 7.74 -2.66
CA PRO A 87 -4.26 8.39 -3.76
C PRO A 87 -3.51 9.62 -4.30
N PHE A 88 -2.82 10.36 -3.43
CA PHE A 88 -1.97 11.49 -3.82
C PHE A 88 -0.75 11.07 -4.65
N CYS A 89 -0.07 9.99 -4.26
CA CYS A 89 1.06 9.48 -5.03
C CYS A 89 0.62 8.91 -6.38
N LEU A 90 -0.49 8.19 -6.41
CA LEU A 90 -1.08 7.70 -7.66
C LEU A 90 -1.35 8.87 -8.62
N GLY A 91 -1.84 10.00 -8.11
CA GLY A 91 -2.08 11.24 -8.87
C GLY A 91 -0.86 12.02 -9.32
N ALA A 92 0.34 11.73 -8.81
CA ALA A 92 1.51 12.57 -8.97
C ALA A 92 2.16 12.40 -10.37
N LYS A 93 1.52 12.95 -11.41
CA LYS A 93 1.92 12.84 -12.84
C LYS A 93 3.40 13.19 -13.11
N GLY A 94 4.01 14.05 -12.31
CA GLY A 94 5.44 14.43 -12.43
C GLY A 94 6.44 13.41 -11.84
N LYS A 95 6.00 12.25 -11.35
CA LYS A 95 6.86 11.22 -10.75
C LYS A 95 6.87 9.96 -11.62
N LYS A 96 7.96 9.19 -11.54
CA LYS A 96 8.08 7.87 -12.20
C LYS A 96 6.94 6.94 -11.74
N PRO A 97 6.42 6.05 -12.62
CA PRO A 97 5.33 5.12 -12.30
C PRO A 97 5.55 4.34 -11.00
N ALA A 98 6.72 3.72 -10.84
CA ALA A 98 7.08 2.97 -9.63
C ALA A 98 7.04 3.80 -8.34
N LYS A 99 7.30 5.11 -8.40
CA LYS A 99 7.17 6.01 -7.24
C LYS A 99 5.72 6.38 -6.95
N ARG A 100 4.89 6.51 -7.99
CA ARG A 100 3.45 6.79 -7.87
C ARG A 100 2.72 5.60 -7.24
N MET A 101 3.09 4.40 -7.64
CA MET A 101 2.57 3.12 -7.13
C MET A 101 3.32 2.57 -5.91
N LEU A 102 3.78 3.43 -4.99
CA LEU A 102 4.42 2.95 -3.77
C LEU A 102 3.45 2.08 -2.95
N GLN A 103 3.79 0.81 -2.78
CA GLN A 103 2.97 -0.19 -2.08
C GLN A 103 3.30 -0.27 -0.57
N PHE A 104 2.30 -0.09 0.27
CA PHE A 104 2.40 -0.20 1.73
C PHE A 104 1.93 -1.57 2.20
N VAL A 105 2.82 -2.57 2.12
CA VAL A 105 2.47 -4.01 2.20
C VAL A 105 2.16 -4.51 3.62
N LEU A 106 2.78 -3.97 4.67
CA LEU A 106 2.54 -4.42 6.06
C LEU A 106 2.61 -3.27 7.05
N SER A 107 2.16 -2.10 6.61
CA SER A 107 2.29 -0.90 7.44
C SER A 107 1.09 0.03 7.31
N PRO A 108 -0.10 -0.38 7.78
CA PRO A 108 -1.24 0.53 7.88
C PRO A 108 -0.91 1.86 8.58
N PRO A 109 -0.15 1.89 9.70
CA PRO A 109 0.22 3.15 10.33
C PRO A 109 1.06 4.07 9.44
N LYS A 110 2.03 3.52 8.68
CA LYS A 110 2.85 4.31 7.76
C LYS A 110 2.04 4.81 6.57
N TRP A 111 1.13 4.00 6.06
CA TRP A 111 0.21 4.41 5.00
C TRP A 111 -0.68 5.58 5.45
N HIS A 112 -1.28 5.48 6.64
CA HIS A 112 -2.06 6.57 7.22
C HIS A 112 -1.25 7.85 7.41
N SER A 113 -0.10 7.77 8.08
CA SER A 113 0.78 8.92 8.31
C SER A 113 1.19 9.58 7.00
N HIS A 114 1.54 8.78 5.99
CA HIS A 114 1.94 9.30 4.69
C HIS A 114 0.83 10.10 4.01
N ILE A 115 -0.42 9.64 4.08
CA ILE A 115 -1.57 10.39 3.56
C ILE A 115 -1.84 11.64 4.40
N GLU A 116 -1.71 11.56 5.73
CA GLU A 116 -1.85 12.72 6.61
C GLU A 116 -0.84 13.82 6.28
N ASP A 117 0.38 13.45 5.88
CA ASP A 117 1.40 14.43 5.50
C ASP A 117 1.01 15.17 4.21
N HIS A 118 0.47 14.48 3.20
CA HIS A 118 -0.11 15.15 2.02
C HIS A 118 -1.23 16.13 2.40
N LEU A 119 -2.14 15.71 3.29
CA LEU A 119 -3.27 16.56 3.70
C LEU A 119 -2.84 17.81 4.46
N LYS A 120 -1.78 17.74 5.27
CA LYS A 120 -1.22 18.91 5.97
C LYS A 120 -0.56 19.90 5.00
N GLU A 121 -0.09 19.44 3.86
CA GLU A 121 0.55 20.28 2.83
C GLU A 121 -0.47 20.98 1.92
N LEU A 122 -1.74 20.52 1.90
CA LEU A 122 -2.80 21.15 1.12
C LEU A 122 -3.15 22.52 1.69
N LYS A 123 -3.25 23.52 0.81
CA LYS A 123 -3.60 24.91 1.19
C LYS A 123 -4.92 25.38 0.59
N LEU A 124 -5.09 25.20 -0.71
CA LEU A 124 -6.21 25.78 -1.48
C LEU A 124 -6.80 24.83 -2.53
N ASP A 125 -6.14 23.70 -2.77
CA ASP A 125 -6.54 22.72 -3.78
C ASP A 125 -6.94 21.44 -3.05
N PHE A 126 -8.25 21.24 -2.91
CA PHE A 126 -8.83 20.09 -2.25
C PHE A 126 -9.38 19.06 -3.23
N ASP A 127 -8.92 19.06 -4.49
CA ASP A 127 -9.29 18.00 -5.42
C ASP A 127 -8.83 16.63 -4.91
N CYS A 128 -9.66 15.61 -5.15
CA CYS A 128 -9.16 14.25 -5.01
C CYS A 128 -8.05 14.02 -6.04
N LYS A 129 -6.86 13.67 -5.55
CA LYS A 129 -5.70 13.41 -6.41
C LYS A 129 -5.68 12.00 -7.00
N HIS A 130 -6.59 11.12 -6.62
CA HIS A 130 -6.64 9.78 -7.19
C HIS A 130 -6.92 9.85 -8.71
N PRO A 131 -6.17 9.14 -9.58
CA PRO A 131 -6.29 9.26 -11.03
C PRO A 131 -7.64 8.80 -11.61
N ALA A 132 -8.40 7.99 -10.88
CA ALA A 132 -9.76 7.60 -11.25
C ALA A 132 -10.85 8.59 -10.76
N CYS A 133 -10.47 9.70 -10.13
CA CYS A 133 -11.41 10.67 -9.58
C CYS A 133 -11.25 12.02 -10.28
N THR A 134 -12.39 12.72 -10.42
CA THR A 134 -12.46 14.07 -10.98
C THR A 134 -13.19 15.04 -10.04
N THR A 135 -13.38 14.65 -8.78
CA THR A 135 -14.19 15.39 -7.82
C THR A 135 -13.39 16.53 -7.19
N HIS A 136 -13.97 17.72 -7.24
CA HIS A 136 -13.50 18.93 -6.57
C HIS A 136 -14.26 19.13 -5.25
N PHE A 137 -13.59 19.72 -4.26
CA PHE A 137 -14.17 20.03 -2.95
C PHE A 137 -13.80 21.46 -2.53
N GLU A 138 -14.69 22.12 -1.81
CA GLU A 138 -14.46 23.47 -1.29
C GLU A 138 -13.65 23.46 0.01
N THR A 139 -13.70 22.34 0.75
CA THR A 139 -13.06 22.23 2.06
C THR A 139 -12.19 20.98 2.18
N LEU A 140 -11.17 21.06 3.05
CA LEU A 140 -10.35 19.91 3.42
C LEU A 140 -11.17 18.80 4.11
N GLU A 141 -12.23 19.19 4.81
CA GLU A 141 -13.12 18.27 5.50
C GLU A 141 -13.90 17.40 4.50
N ASP A 142 -14.48 17.99 3.46
CA ASP A 142 -15.20 17.26 2.42
C ASP A 142 -14.29 16.30 1.64
N LEU A 143 -13.09 16.76 1.28
CA LEU A 143 -12.07 15.88 0.71
C LEU A 143 -11.75 14.71 1.66
N THR A 144 -11.64 14.98 2.96
CA THR A 144 -11.34 13.94 3.95
C THR A 144 -12.45 12.89 4.02
N TYR A 145 -13.73 13.30 4.01
CA TYR A 145 -14.85 12.35 3.94
C TYR A 145 -14.84 11.54 2.66
N HIS A 146 -14.59 12.18 1.51
CA HIS A 146 -14.45 11.48 0.24
C HIS A 146 -13.35 10.41 0.27
N LEU A 147 -12.18 10.72 0.85
CA LEU A 147 -11.10 9.74 1.00
C LEU A 147 -11.49 8.55 1.89
N VAL A 148 -12.36 8.75 2.89
CA VAL A 148 -12.87 7.66 3.74
C VAL A 148 -13.83 6.78 2.96
N ASP A 149 -14.79 7.39 2.27
CA ASP A 149 -15.91 6.67 1.64
C ASP A 149 -15.53 6.01 0.33
N THR A 150 -14.75 6.71 -0.50
CA THR A 150 -14.35 6.24 -1.83
C THR A 150 -13.06 5.44 -1.77
N HIS A 151 -12.05 5.96 -1.07
CA HIS A 151 -10.70 5.39 -1.03
C HIS A 151 -10.41 4.53 0.20
N CYS A 152 -11.42 4.27 1.03
CA CYS A 152 -11.32 3.44 2.23
C CYS A 152 -10.24 3.89 3.22
N ARG A 153 -9.89 5.18 3.26
CA ARG A 153 -8.96 5.78 4.24
C ARG A 153 -9.60 5.87 5.63
N ARG A 154 -10.07 4.73 6.14
CA ARG A 154 -10.76 4.63 7.43
C ARG A 154 -9.82 5.07 8.55
N PRO A 155 -10.22 6.03 9.41
CA PRO A 155 -9.40 6.43 10.53
C PRO A 155 -8.96 5.22 11.34
N ARG A 156 -7.71 5.24 11.83
CA ARG A 156 -7.23 4.19 12.72
C ARG A 156 -8.22 4.07 13.88
N ARG A 157 -8.81 2.89 14.08
CA ARG A 157 -9.64 2.64 15.27
C ARG A 157 -8.80 3.02 16.47
N GLN A 158 -9.18 4.08 17.16
CA GLN A 158 -8.58 4.40 18.44
C GLN A 158 -8.89 3.18 19.32
N SER A 159 -7.86 2.50 19.80
CA SER A 159 -8.04 1.50 20.84
C SER A 159 -8.86 2.18 21.94
N PRO A 160 -9.95 1.58 22.44
CA PRO A 160 -10.66 2.15 23.58
C PRO A 160 -9.61 2.49 24.64
N LYS A 161 -9.56 3.75 25.09
CA LYS A 161 -8.69 4.12 26.21
C LYS A 161 -9.00 3.13 27.32
N LYS A 162 -8.01 2.33 27.74
CA LYS A 162 -8.16 1.48 28.93
C LYS A 162 -8.63 2.42 30.04
N ARG A 163 -9.88 2.28 30.50
CA ARG A 163 -10.36 3.02 31.68
C ARG A 163 -9.37 2.69 32.79
N LYS A 164 -8.69 3.71 33.33
CA LYS A 164 -7.85 3.51 34.51
C LYS A 164 -8.82 3.14 35.63
N TRP A 165 -8.56 2.05 36.33
CA TRP A 165 -9.36 1.57 37.46
C TRP A 165 -9.40 2.55 38.66
N ALA A 166 -8.77 3.71 38.55
CA ALA A 166 -8.73 4.76 39.57
C ALA A 166 -9.97 5.67 39.59
N ASP A 167 -10.90 5.54 38.63
CA ASP A 167 -12.11 6.36 38.56
C ASP A 167 -13.38 5.61 39.03
N LEU A 168 -13.22 4.52 39.81
CA LEU A 168 -14.33 3.70 40.31
C LEU A 168 -14.34 3.48 41.83
N PHE A 169 -13.47 4.14 42.58
CA PHE A 169 -13.50 4.20 44.05
C PHE A 169 -13.07 5.56 44.55
#